data_AF-A0A8K0CVS0-F1
#
_entry.id   AF-A0A8K0CVS0-F1
#
_cell.length_a   1.000
_cell.length_b   1.000
_cell.length_c   1.000
_cell.angle_alpha   90.00
_cell.angle_beta   90.00
_cell.angle_gamma   90.00
#
_symmetry.space_group_name_H-M   'P 1'
#
loop_
_entity.id
_entity.type
_entity.pdbx_description
1 polymer ?
#
loop_
_entity_poly.entity_id
_entity_poly.type
_entity_poly.pdbx_seq_one_letter_code
_entity_poly.pdbx_strand_id
1 'polypeptide(L)'
;MCRCFNDYISCIFAAFWSIAQTCVHLSWSVWGTYLYECKYELRNDTFQYFLYLTYFYTNTCVEATLAHQMSPYESESPSYIIKGFNTTHELEVDRIIKNFSLPQIKTELDIMAKPVSSKLDFPAQSAVAPRTYGIFRTFVVFDILWIIAAVALLVGACCRIKGLVSISFFFPWPILLLIILFFDAVASVWYGIDINHTYGIKDWFLFIGGNTSQTVLNEIDTKIPRASTILPSLLMTAAFGRFFIVWCINLCLFFRIVQAGVNAAEEFSDDDDLSTNTSRTNRNSTNDANIGGSHNFQVQTTQVNRSHRRVRRIEIYSDTEEEEDAKEKQSDRRHSRRLSRPRQSDGGRRNTIKQLRCMQNLTISGGYEVIHRGMNLAIGIRWSLKKFAVTTSS
;
A
#
# COMPACT_ATOMS: atom_id res chain seq x y z
N MET A 1 0.51 12.05 -28.87
CA MET A 1 -0.76 12.38 -28.18
C MET A 1 -1.33 11.22 -27.35
N CYS A 2 -1.39 9.96 -27.83
CA CYS A 2 -1.99 8.87 -27.04
C CYS A 2 -1.20 8.41 -25.79
N ARG A 3 0.13 8.61 -25.72
CA ARG A 3 0.92 8.19 -24.54
C ARG A 3 0.63 9.04 -23.30
N CYS A 4 0.62 10.37 -23.42
CA CYS A 4 0.40 11.27 -22.29
C CYS A 4 -0.97 11.06 -21.62
N PHE A 5 -2.02 10.78 -22.41
CA PHE A 5 -3.36 10.52 -21.86
C PHE A 5 -3.39 9.28 -20.95
N ASN A 6 -2.59 8.27 -21.27
CA ASN A 6 -2.50 7.05 -20.47
C ASN A 6 -1.78 7.28 -19.13
N ASP A 7 -0.81 8.19 -19.10
CA ASP A 7 -0.04 8.53 -17.90
C ASP A 7 -0.92 9.22 -16.85
N TYR A 8 -1.75 10.18 -17.26
CA TYR A 8 -2.69 10.87 -16.36
C TYR A 8 -3.74 9.92 -15.77
N ILE A 9 -4.31 9.03 -16.59
CA ILE A 9 -5.26 8.01 -16.10
C ILE A 9 -4.59 7.12 -15.05
N SER A 10 -3.34 6.71 -15.30
CA SER A 10 -2.58 5.88 -14.35
C SER A 10 -2.35 6.62 -13.02
N CYS A 11 -2.06 7.92 -13.06
CA CYS A 11 -1.89 8.74 -11.86
C CYS A 11 -3.21 8.89 -11.07
N ILE A 12 -4.33 9.11 -11.75
CA ILE A 12 -5.66 9.17 -11.13
C ILE A 12 -5.99 7.84 -10.46
N PHE A 13 -5.78 6.72 -11.17
CA PHE A 13 -5.98 5.38 -10.61
C PHE A 13 -5.11 5.16 -9.38
N ALA A 14 -3.81 5.50 -9.46
CA ALA A 14 -2.88 5.33 -8.35
C ALA A 14 -3.25 6.17 -7.13
N ALA A 15 -3.75 7.40 -7.32
CA ALA A 15 -4.23 8.24 -6.23
C ALA A 15 -5.45 7.62 -5.53
N PHE A 16 -6.47 7.19 -6.27
CA PHE A 16 -7.64 6.53 -5.69
C PHE A 16 -7.27 5.21 -4.99
N TRP A 17 -6.43 4.40 -5.62
CA TRP A 17 -5.90 3.17 -5.03
C TRP A 17 -5.18 3.43 -3.71
N SER A 18 -4.34 4.47 -3.68
CA SER A 18 -3.61 4.90 -2.48
C SER A 18 -4.54 5.35 -1.36
N ILE A 19 -5.53 6.17 -1.66
CA ILE A 19 -6.51 6.61 -0.65
C ILE A 19 -7.29 5.42 -0.10
N ALA A 20 -7.79 4.54 -0.97
CA ALA A 20 -8.57 3.38 -0.55
C ALA A 20 -7.77 2.42 0.35
N GLN A 21 -6.56 2.02 -0.07
CA GLN A 21 -5.73 1.12 0.74
C GLN A 21 -5.34 1.75 2.08
N THR A 22 -5.02 3.06 2.07
CA THR A 22 -4.57 3.76 3.26
C THR A 22 -5.70 4.01 4.24
N CYS A 23 -6.94 4.23 3.79
CA CYS A 23 -8.08 4.28 4.70
C CYS A 23 -8.25 2.96 5.48
N VAL A 24 -8.05 1.81 4.83
CA VAL A 24 -8.12 0.49 5.49
C VAL A 24 -6.97 0.33 6.49
N HIS A 25 -5.74 0.65 6.08
CA HIS A 25 -4.56 0.54 6.93
C HIS A 25 -4.58 1.52 8.12
N LEU A 26 -5.05 2.75 7.89
CA LEU A 26 -5.24 3.76 8.93
C LEU A 26 -6.30 3.33 9.93
N SER A 27 -7.41 2.74 9.47
CA SER A 27 -8.45 2.21 10.37
C SER A 27 -7.89 1.12 11.27
N TRP A 28 -7.09 0.21 10.71
CA TRP A 28 -6.38 -0.82 11.48
C TRP A 28 -5.39 -0.21 12.50
N SER A 29 -4.62 0.79 12.08
CA SER A 29 -3.60 1.45 12.92
C SER A 29 -4.22 2.27 14.06
N VAL A 30 -5.33 2.96 13.80
CA VAL A 30 -6.09 3.66 14.84
C VAL A 30 -6.72 2.66 15.80
N TRP A 31 -7.29 1.57 15.29
CA TRP A 31 -7.88 0.52 16.12
C TRP A 31 -6.85 -0.10 17.08
N GLY A 32 -5.66 -0.49 16.59
CA GLY A 32 -4.60 -1.02 17.46
C GLY A 32 -4.09 -0.01 18.49
N THR A 33 -4.02 1.28 18.13
CA THR A 33 -3.66 2.35 19.08
C THR A 33 -4.70 2.48 20.19
N TYR A 34 -5.99 2.45 19.86
CA TYR A 34 -7.07 2.49 20.84
C TYR A 34 -7.18 1.22 21.68
N LEU A 35 -6.84 0.07 21.11
CA LEU A 35 -6.79 -1.20 21.81
C LEU A 35 -5.71 -1.19 22.91
N TYR A 36 -4.53 -0.61 22.63
CA TYR A 36 -3.48 -0.39 23.64
C TYR A 36 -3.89 0.62 24.73
N GLU A 37 -4.61 1.68 24.35
CA GLU A 37 -5.05 2.76 25.26
C GLU A 37 -6.32 2.40 26.07
N CYS A 38 -6.72 1.12 26.11
CA CYS A 38 -7.93 0.65 26.81
C CYS A 38 -9.24 1.32 26.37
N LYS A 39 -9.29 1.92 25.17
CA LYS A 39 -10.49 2.64 24.68
C LYS A 39 -11.50 1.73 23.98
N TYR A 40 -11.15 0.47 23.77
CA TYR A 40 -11.98 -0.50 23.07
C TYR A 40 -12.31 -1.66 23.98
N GLU A 41 -13.59 -2.02 24.07
CA GLU A 41 -14.02 -3.21 24.81
C GLU A 41 -13.56 -4.47 24.06
N LEU A 42 -12.88 -5.35 24.78
CA LEU A 42 -12.51 -6.66 24.27
C LEU A 42 -13.77 -7.50 24.13
N ARG A 43 -14.11 -7.86 22.90
CA ARG A 43 -15.19 -8.81 22.64
C ARG A 43 -14.74 -10.20 23.12
N ASN A 44 -15.68 -11.07 23.48
CA ASN A 44 -15.44 -12.48 23.83
C ASN A 44 -15.03 -13.34 22.60
N ASP A 45 -14.20 -12.78 21.71
CA ASP A 45 -13.56 -13.51 20.63
C ASP A 45 -12.16 -13.94 21.10
N THR A 46 -11.95 -15.25 21.18
CA THR A 46 -10.67 -15.87 21.52
C THR A 46 -9.53 -15.25 20.72
N PHE A 47 -9.73 -15.04 19.41
CA PHE A 47 -8.67 -14.48 18.56
C PHE A 47 -8.29 -13.06 18.96
N GLN A 48 -9.28 -12.18 19.12
CA GLN A 48 -9.05 -10.79 19.51
C GLN A 48 -8.34 -10.73 20.87
N TYR A 49 -8.70 -11.63 21.78
CA TYR A 49 -8.09 -11.72 23.09
C TYR A 49 -6.62 -12.17 23.03
N PHE A 50 -6.28 -13.19 22.24
CA PHE A 50 -4.89 -13.60 22.02
C PHE A 50 -4.07 -12.51 21.34
N LEU A 51 -4.64 -11.82 20.35
CA LEU A 51 -3.99 -10.68 19.70
C LEU A 51 -3.69 -9.56 20.71
N TYR A 52 -4.66 -9.24 21.57
CA TYR A 52 -4.51 -8.28 22.65
C TYR A 52 -3.42 -8.71 23.64
N LEU A 53 -3.53 -9.93 24.18
CA LEU A 53 -2.55 -10.47 25.14
C LEU A 53 -1.12 -10.45 24.58
N THR A 54 -0.98 -10.77 23.29
CA THR A 54 0.32 -10.83 22.64
C THR A 54 0.90 -9.43 22.44
N TYR A 55 0.14 -8.51 21.85
CA TYR A 55 0.70 -7.28 21.26
C TYR A 55 0.28 -5.97 21.92
N PHE A 56 -0.76 -5.99 22.74
CA PHE A 56 -1.36 -4.78 23.28
C PHE A 56 -1.59 -4.84 24.80
N TYR A 57 -1.24 -5.96 25.43
CA TYR A 57 -1.55 -6.22 26.83
C TYR A 57 -0.89 -5.22 27.77
N THR A 58 -1.72 -4.62 28.60
CA THR A 58 -1.35 -3.89 29.81
C THR A 58 -2.33 -4.25 30.92
N ASN A 59 -1.82 -4.45 32.13
CA ASN A 59 -2.62 -4.74 33.31
C ASN A 59 -3.54 -3.58 33.72
N THR A 60 -3.31 -2.39 33.18
CA THR A 60 -4.18 -1.22 33.40
C THR A 60 -5.53 -1.35 32.72
N CYS A 61 -5.66 -2.11 31.63
CA CYS A 61 -6.95 -2.29 30.95
C CYS A 61 -7.71 -3.49 31.52
N VAL A 62 -7.01 -4.61 31.73
CA VAL A 62 -7.62 -5.91 32.04
C VAL A 62 -6.66 -6.70 32.92
N GLU A 63 -7.14 -7.18 34.06
CA GLU A 63 -6.43 -8.21 34.83
C GLU A 63 -6.68 -9.56 34.15
N ALA A 64 -5.63 -10.13 33.54
CA ALA A 64 -5.70 -11.42 32.90
C ALA A 64 -5.65 -12.49 33.98
N THR A 65 -6.75 -13.22 34.16
CA THR A 65 -6.79 -14.36 35.10
C THR A 65 -7.17 -15.62 34.34
N LEU A 66 -6.47 -16.71 34.68
CA LEU A 66 -6.82 -18.04 34.20
C LEU A 66 -7.93 -18.58 35.11
N ALA A 67 -9.18 -18.54 34.64
CA ALA A 67 -10.30 -19.09 35.38
C ALA A 67 -10.55 -20.54 34.91
N HIS A 68 -10.52 -21.48 35.85
CA HIS A 68 -10.98 -22.83 35.59
C HIS A 68 -12.51 -22.79 35.51
N GLN A 69 -13.08 -22.98 34.32
CA GLN A 69 -14.53 -23.04 34.18
C GLN A 69 -14.97 -24.50 34.43
N MET A 70 -15.48 -24.78 35.63
CA MET A 70 -16.22 -26.01 35.87
C MET A 70 -17.52 -25.94 35.08
N SER A 71 -17.64 -26.76 34.03
CA SER A 71 -18.94 -26.97 33.38
C SER A 71 -19.84 -27.70 34.38
N PRO A 72 -21.10 -27.26 34.58
CA PRO A 72 -22.05 -27.97 35.45
C PRO A 72 -22.44 -29.36 34.92
N TYR A 73 -22.03 -29.70 33.69
CA TYR A 73 -22.21 -31.03 33.11
C TYR A 73 -20.89 -31.81 33.19
N GLU A 74 -20.92 -32.86 34.00
CA GLU A 74 -19.77 -33.67 34.47
C GLU A 74 -19.08 -34.51 33.36
N SER A 75 -19.56 -34.46 32.11
CA SER A 75 -19.05 -35.29 31.02
C SER A 75 -18.16 -34.55 30.01
N GLU A 76 -17.99 -33.24 30.11
CA GLU A 76 -17.16 -32.46 29.18
C GLU A 76 -15.79 -32.13 29.77
N SER A 77 -14.76 -32.28 28.94
CA SER A 77 -13.38 -32.00 29.33
C SER A 77 -13.24 -30.56 29.85
N PRO A 78 -12.49 -30.32 30.94
CA PRO A 78 -12.36 -28.99 31.53
C PRO A 78 -11.86 -27.98 30.48
N SER A 79 -12.65 -26.94 30.23
CA SER A 79 -12.28 -25.85 29.35
C SER A 79 -11.69 -24.70 30.16
N TYR A 80 -10.56 -24.18 29.68
CA TYR A 80 -9.91 -23.02 30.27
C TYR A 80 -10.37 -21.81 29.48
N ILE A 81 -11.02 -20.87 30.17
CA ILE A 81 -11.36 -19.59 29.57
C ILE A 81 -10.45 -18.56 30.21
N ILE A 82 -9.60 -17.94 29.40
CA ILE A 82 -8.87 -16.77 29.85
C ILE A 82 -9.89 -15.64 29.93
N LYS A 83 -10.26 -15.25 31.15
CA LYS A 83 -11.23 -14.19 31.38
C LYS A 83 -10.48 -12.89 31.58
N GLY A 84 -10.75 -11.93 30.71
CA GLY A 84 -10.43 -10.55 30.97
C GLY A 84 -11.55 -9.93 31.80
N PHE A 85 -11.30 -9.67 33.08
CA PHE A 85 -12.26 -8.91 33.88
C PHE A 85 -12.03 -7.43 33.61
N ASN A 86 -13.04 -6.76 33.04
CA ASN A 86 -13.07 -5.30 33.05
C ASN A 86 -13.49 -4.88 34.47
N THR A 87 -12.59 -4.24 35.20
CA THR A 87 -12.72 -3.89 36.64
C THR A 87 -14.00 -3.12 36.98
N THR A 88 -14.68 -2.53 36.01
CA THR A 88 -15.95 -1.81 36.21
C THR A 88 -17.15 -2.73 36.45
N HIS A 89 -17.17 -3.94 35.90
CA HIS A 89 -18.34 -4.83 36.02
C HIS A 89 -18.38 -5.62 37.35
N GLU A 90 -17.22 -5.80 37.99
CA GLU A 90 -17.10 -6.47 39.29
C GLU A 90 -17.80 -5.66 40.41
N LEU A 91 -17.75 -4.33 40.35
CA LEU A 91 -18.49 -3.46 41.28
C LEU A 91 -20.02 -3.64 41.18
N GLU A 92 -20.54 -4.10 40.05
CA GLU A 92 -21.96 -4.31 39.85
C GLU A 92 -22.40 -5.73 40.24
N VAL A 93 -21.58 -6.74 39.95
CA VAL A 93 -21.82 -8.12 40.41
C VAL A 93 -21.69 -8.21 41.92
N ASP A 94 -20.70 -7.58 42.55
CA ASP A 94 -20.59 -7.51 44.01
C ASP A 94 -21.77 -6.79 44.66
N ARG A 95 -22.34 -5.79 43.98
CA ARG A 95 -23.54 -5.09 44.45
C ARG A 95 -24.77 -6.01 44.39
N ILE A 96 -24.91 -6.82 43.34
CA ILE A 96 -26.00 -7.79 43.22
C ILE A 96 -25.84 -8.94 44.24
N ILE A 97 -24.62 -9.45 44.41
CA ILE A 97 -24.32 -10.52 45.39
C ILE A 97 -24.52 -10.04 46.82
N LYS A 98 -24.12 -8.80 47.16
CA LYS A 98 -24.38 -8.21 48.49
C LYS A 98 -25.87 -8.02 48.79
N ASN A 99 -26.71 -7.87 47.75
CA ASN A 99 -28.15 -7.75 47.92
C ASN A 99 -28.87 -9.11 48.02
N PHE A 100 -28.23 -10.23 47.65
CA PHE A 100 -28.76 -11.58 47.79
C PHE A 100 -28.19 -12.27 49.05
N SER A 101 -28.74 -11.93 50.22
CA SER A 101 -28.38 -12.52 51.51
C SER A 101 -29.02 -13.91 51.72
N LEU A 102 -28.40 -14.95 51.16
CA LEU A 102 -28.74 -16.36 51.47
C LEU A 102 -27.59 -17.01 52.29
N PRO A 103 -27.64 -16.97 53.63
CA PRO A 103 -26.55 -17.42 54.50
C PRO A 103 -26.29 -18.94 54.50
N GLN A 104 -27.22 -19.78 54.01
CA GLN A 104 -27.05 -21.24 54.03
C GLN A 104 -26.28 -21.83 52.83
N ILE A 105 -26.22 -21.15 51.68
CA ILE A 105 -25.52 -21.67 50.48
C ILE A 105 -24.01 -21.41 50.54
N LYS A 106 -23.58 -20.42 51.34
CA LYS A 106 -22.18 -19.98 51.41
C LYS A 106 -21.22 -21.05 51.95
N THR A 107 -21.69 -21.88 52.87
CA THR A 107 -20.84 -22.87 53.57
C THR A 107 -20.53 -24.14 52.77
N GLU A 108 -21.41 -24.57 51.86
CA GLU A 108 -21.10 -25.71 50.98
C GLU A 108 -20.29 -25.30 49.74
N LEU A 109 -20.48 -24.05 49.26
CA LEU A 109 -19.73 -23.53 48.12
C LEU A 109 -18.25 -23.27 48.46
N ASP A 110 -17.95 -22.83 49.69
CA ASP A 110 -16.57 -22.58 50.15
C ASP A 110 -15.73 -23.87 50.32
N ILE A 111 -16.35 -25.05 50.44
CA ILE A 111 -15.64 -26.32 50.63
C ILE A 111 -15.32 -27.01 49.29
N MET A 112 -16.12 -26.78 48.24
CA MET A 112 -15.85 -27.28 46.88
C MET A 112 -15.04 -26.30 46.03
N ALA A 113 -14.99 -25.02 46.40
CA ALA A 113 -14.19 -24.00 45.74
C ALA A 113 -12.88 -23.73 46.49
N LYS A 114 -12.05 -24.77 46.70
CA LYS A 114 -10.60 -24.53 46.68
C LYS A 114 -10.21 -24.52 45.22
N PRO A 115 -10.26 -23.37 44.50
CA PRO A 115 -9.73 -23.35 43.17
C PRO A 115 -8.26 -23.74 43.34
N VAL A 116 -7.87 -24.82 42.68
CA VAL A 116 -6.46 -25.05 42.34
C VAL A 116 -6.14 -23.98 41.29
N SER A 117 -6.18 -22.71 41.74
CA SER A 117 -5.79 -21.54 40.99
C SER A 117 -4.28 -21.49 41.13
N SER A 118 -3.59 -22.33 40.36
CA SER A 118 -2.23 -21.99 39.99
C SER A 118 -2.34 -20.72 39.16
N LYS A 119 -2.26 -19.57 39.84
CA LYS A 119 -2.36 -18.25 39.23
C LYS A 119 -1.25 -18.17 38.18
N LEU A 120 -1.64 -18.09 36.91
CA LEU A 120 -0.70 -17.75 35.85
C LEU A 120 -0.22 -16.32 36.13
N ASP A 121 1.08 -16.15 36.34
CA ASP A 121 1.64 -14.84 36.69
C ASP A 121 1.92 -14.05 35.40
N PHE A 122 0.89 -13.37 34.90
CA PHE A 122 1.02 -12.49 33.75
C PHE A 122 1.86 -11.27 34.11
N PRO A 123 2.77 -10.82 33.23
CA PRO A 123 3.56 -9.62 33.49
C PRO A 123 2.65 -8.38 33.54
N ALA A 124 3.08 -7.28 34.15
CA ALA A 124 2.28 -6.05 34.16
C ALA A 124 1.95 -5.53 32.75
N GLN A 125 2.81 -5.84 31.78
CA GLN A 125 2.64 -5.48 30.38
C GLN A 125 3.30 -6.54 29.51
N SER A 126 2.74 -6.82 28.32
CA SER A 126 3.45 -7.66 27.34
C SER A 126 4.76 -6.98 26.92
N ALA A 127 5.85 -7.75 26.90
CA ALA A 127 7.19 -7.27 26.54
C ALA A 127 7.25 -6.60 25.16
N VAL A 128 6.37 -7.00 24.23
CA VAL A 128 6.31 -6.46 22.87
C VAL A 128 5.26 -5.35 22.67
N ALA A 129 4.47 -5.03 23.70
CA ALA A 129 3.41 -4.05 23.59
C ALA A 129 3.91 -2.61 23.35
N PRO A 130 4.93 -2.09 24.04
CA PRO A 130 5.46 -0.75 23.77
C PRO A 130 6.00 -0.60 22.33
N ARG A 131 6.71 -1.63 21.84
CA ARG A 131 7.22 -1.69 20.46
C ARG A 131 6.07 -1.58 19.45
N THR A 132 5.05 -2.41 19.64
CA THR A 132 3.89 -2.45 18.75
C THR A 132 3.14 -1.13 18.76
N TYR A 133 2.91 -0.55 19.94
CA TYR A 133 2.27 0.76 20.06
C TYR A 133 3.03 1.87 19.31
N GLY A 134 4.36 1.89 19.42
CA GLY A 134 5.21 2.83 18.68
C GLY A 134 5.09 2.66 17.16
N ILE A 135 5.04 1.42 16.67
CA ILE A 135 4.85 1.11 15.24
C ILE A 135 3.49 1.61 14.76
N PHE A 136 2.40 1.28 15.45
CA PHE A 136 1.04 1.70 15.09
C PHE A 136 0.92 3.23 15.03
N ARG A 137 1.45 3.95 16.02
CA ARG A 137 1.46 5.43 16.01
C ARG A 137 2.25 6.00 14.83
N THR A 138 3.39 5.41 14.51
CA THR A 138 4.21 5.84 13.37
C THR A 138 3.45 5.67 12.06
N PHE A 139 2.75 4.55 11.88
CA PHE A 139 1.93 4.31 10.71
C PHE A 139 0.74 5.26 10.58
N VAL A 140 0.09 5.66 11.69
CA VAL A 140 -0.95 6.70 11.65
C VAL A 140 -0.41 7.99 11.03
N VAL A 141 0.80 8.41 11.40
CA VAL A 141 1.43 9.62 10.83
C VAL A 141 1.75 9.43 9.35
N PHE A 142 2.36 8.31 8.97
CA PHE A 142 2.67 8.03 7.57
C PHE A 142 1.44 7.91 6.69
N ASP A 143 0.36 7.29 7.17
CA ASP A 143 -0.89 7.16 6.43
C ASP A 143 -1.55 8.52 6.18
N ILE A 144 -1.52 9.44 7.14
CA ILE A 144 -2.01 10.82 6.95
C ILE A 144 -1.19 11.54 5.87
N LEU A 145 0.15 11.47 5.96
CA LEU A 145 1.04 12.08 4.95
C LEU A 145 0.83 11.46 3.57
N TRP A 146 0.61 10.15 3.51
CA TRP A 146 0.32 9.41 2.29
C TRP A 146 -0.97 9.86 1.61
N ILE A 147 -2.04 10.05 2.39
CA ILE A 147 -3.32 10.58 1.88
C ILE A 147 -3.11 11.98 1.30
N ILE A 148 -2.38 12.87 1.99
CA ILE A 148 -2.09 14.22 1.49
C ILE A 148 -1.35 14.16 0.15
N ALA A 149 -0.32 13.32 0.05
CA ALA A 149 0.43 13.15 -1.20
C ALA A 149 -0.41 12.53 -2.32
N ALA A 150 -1.31 11.59 -2.01
CA ALA A 150 -2.23 11.01 -2.99
C ALA A 150 -3.24 12.04 -3.50
N VAL A 151 -3.75 12.93 -2.64
CA VAL A 151 -4.61 14.05 -3.05
C VAL A 151 -3.83 15.04 -3.91
N ALA A 152 -2.59 15.38 -3.55
CA ALA A 152 -1.73 16.22 -4.38
C ALA A 152 -1.51 15.60 -5.78
N LEU A 153 -1.19 14.31 -5.84
CA LEU A 153 -1.06 13.57 -7.10
C LEU A 153 -2.35 13.63 -7.94
N LEU A 154 -3.51 13.45 -7.30
CA LEU A 154 -4.82 13.53 -7.95
C LEU A 154 -5.08 14.92 -8.54
N VAL A 155 -4.80 15.99 -7.77
CA VAL A 155 -4.95 17.37 -8.22
C VAL A 155 -4.00 17.66 -9.39
N GLY A 156 -2.74 17.27 -9.28
CA GLY A 156 -1.75 17.42 -10.36
C GLY A 156 -2.20 16.74 -11.65
N ALA A 157 -2.75 15.53 -11.55
CA ALA A 157 -3.23 14.77 -12.71
C ALA A 157 -4.52 15.35 -13.31
N CYS A 158 -5.51 15.74 -12.49
CA CYS A 158 -6.79 16.30 -12.94
C CYS A 158 -6.62 17.70 -13.56
N CYS A 159 -5.80 18.55 -12.94
CA CYS A 159 -5.52 19.90 -13.43
C CYS A 159 -4.47 19.94 -14.53
N ARG A 160 -3.82 18.80 -14.85
CA ARG A 160 -2.75 18.69 -15.86
C ARG A 160 -1.64 19.72 -15.63
N ILE A 161 -1.18 19.81 -14.38
CA ILE A 161 -0.13 20.76 -13.99
C ILE A 161 1.17 20.41 -14.71
N LYS A 162 1.79 21.40 -15.35
CA LYS A 162 3.04 21.26 -16.13
C LYS A 162 4.20 22.04 -15.52
N GLY A 163 5.40 21.74 -16.02
CA GLY A 163 6.63 22.44 -15.68
C GLY A 163 7.14 22.17 -14.27
N LEU A 164 7.94 23.09 -13.74
CA LEU A 164 8.57 22.92 -12.42
C LEU A 164 7.55 22.72 -11.29
N VAL A 165 6.35 23.31 -11.41
CA VAL A 165 5.28 23.14 -10.44
C VAL A 165 4.75 21.71 -10.41
N SER A 166 4.83 20.96 -11.52
CA SER A 166 4.41 19.55 -11.52
C SER A 166 5.21 18.70 -10.53
N ILE A 167 6.49 19.04 -10.29
CA ILE A 167 7.35 18.29 -9.36
C ILE A 167 6.74 18.27 -7.95
N SER A 168 6.18 19.39 -7.48
CA SER A 168 5.57 19.46 -6.14
C SER A 168 4.27 18.68 -5.99
N PHE A 169 3.59 18.34 -7.09
CA PHE A 169 2.36 17.54 -7.05
C PHE A 169 2.61 16.05 -7.29
N PHE A 170 3.56 15.71 -8.16
CA PHE A 170 3.79 14.31 -8.56
C PHE A 170 4.84 13.59 -7.70
N PHE A 171 5.92 14.27 -7.25
CA PHE A 171 7.04 13.60 -6.56
C PHE A 171 6.89 13.32 -5.06
N PRO A 172 6.06 14.04 -4.27
CA PRO A 172 5.86 13.67 -2.87
C PRO A 172 5.34 12.24 -2.69
N TRP A 173 4.48 11.79 -3.61
CA TRP A 173 3.91 10.44 -3.60
C TRP A 173 4.99 9.33 -3.75
N PRO A 174 5.83 9.28 -4.80
CA PRO A 174 6.84 8.24 -4.92
C PRO A 174 7.88 8.28 -3.80
N ILE A 175 8.24 9.47 -3.29
CA ILE A 175 9.20 9.59 -2.17
C ILE A 175 8.62 8.97 -0.90
N LEU A 176 7.40 9.35 -0.51
CA LEU A 176 6.74 8.75 0.64
C LEU A 176 6.50 7.25 0.44
N LEU A 177 6.37 6.77 -0.81
CA LEU A 177 6.11 5.37 -1.07
C LEU A 177 7.30 4.54 -0.62
N LEU A 178 8.50 4.95 -1.05
CA LEU A 178 9.73 4.25 -0.72
C LEU A 178 9.95 4.20 0.78
N ILE A 179 9.64 5.30 1.48
CA ILE A 179 9.71 5.35 2.94
C ILE A 179 8.73 4.32 3.55
N ILE A 180 7.46 4.33 3.15
CA ILE A 180 6.46 3.40 3.68
C ILE A 180 6.81 1.94 3.36
N LEU A 181 7.22 1.64 2.12
CA LEU A 181 7.60 0.27 1.74
C LEU A 181 8.80 -0.25 2.53
N PHE A 182 9.74 0.64 2.88
CA PHE A 182 10.86 0.30 3.77
C PHE A 182 10.36 -0.01 5.19
N PHE A 183 9.50 0.83 5.76
CA PHE A 183 8.93 0.60 7.09
C PHE A 183 8.05 -0.66 7.14
N ASP A 184 7.25 -0.91 6.11
CA ASP A 184 6.45 -2.15 5.95
C ASP A 184 7.37 -3.38 5.98
N ALA A 185 8.50 -3.35 5.25
CA ALA A 185 9.45 -4.45 5.21
C ALA A 185 10.09 -4.69 6.60
N VAL A 186 10.53 -3.63 7.29
CA VAL A 186 11.11 -3.73 8.64
C VAL A 186 10.09 -4.29 9.64
N ALA A 187 8.87 -3.75 9.64
CA ALA A 187 7.80 -4.20 10.52
C ALA A 187 7.42 -5.66 10.24
N SER A 188 7.28 -6.04 8.96
CA SER A 188 6.99 -7.41 8.55
C SER A 188 8.07 -8.39 8.99
N VAL A 189 9.35 -8.04 8.87
CA VAL A 189 10.45 -8.89 9.38
C VAL A 189 10.39 -9.03 10.91
N TRP A 190 10.13 -7.94 11.65
CA TRP A 190 9.99 -8.01 13.10
C TRP A 190 8.84 -8.92 13.54
N TYR A 191 7.65 -8.75 12.97
CA TYR A 191 6.51 -9.62 13.29
C TYR A 191 6.70 -11.05 12.76
N GLY A 192 7.44 -11.22 11.67
CA GLY A 192 7.82 -12.53 11.14
C GLY A 192 8.73 -13.31 12.09
N ILE A 193 9.65 -12.63 12.78
CA ILE A 193 10.49 -13.24 13.83
C ILE A 193 9.62 -13.68 15.02
N ASP A 194 8.59 -12.91 15.38
CA ASP A 194 7.69 -13.26 16.49
C ASP A 194 7.00 -14.62 16.27
N ILE A 195 6.76 -15.05 15.03
CA ILE A 195 6.16 -16.37 14.71
C ILE A 195 6.95 -17.52 15.34
N ASN A 196 8.29 -17.43 15.35
CA ASN A 196 9.15 -18.44 15.94
C ASN A 196 9.03 -18.47 17.48
N HIS A 197 8.61 -17.38 18.08
CA HIS A 197 8.43 -17.25 19.53
C HIS A 197 6.99 -17.50 19.99
N THR A 198 6.04 -17.72 19.07
CA THR A 198 4.62 -17.93 19.38
C THR A 198 4.08 -19.30 18.95
N TYR A 199 4.97 -20.24 18.59
CA TYR A 199 4.60 -21.55 18.06
C TYR A 199 3.88 -22.47 19.07
N GLY A 200 4.14 -22.31 20.37
CA GLY A 200 3.49 -23.08 21.44
C GLY A 200 3.18 -22.20 22.66
N ILE A 201 2.39 -22.71 23.63
CA ILE A 201 1.96 -21.87 24.76
C ILE A 201 3.13 -21.45 25.64
N LYS A 202 4.12 -22.33 25.81
CA LYS A 202 5.32 -22.05 26.60
C LYS A 202 6.11 -20.90 26.00
N ASP A 203 6.42 -21.00 24.71
CA ASP A 203 7.22 -19.99 24.01
C ASP A 203 6.45 -18.67 23.95
N TRP A 204 5.14 -18.73 23.66
CA TRP A 204 4.27 -17.56 23.66
C TRP A 204 4.22 -16.87 25.03
N PHE A 205 4.09 -17.64 26.12
CA PHE A 205 4.02 -17.08 27.46
C PHE A 205 5.35 -16.43 27.88
N LEU A 206 6.48 -17.06 27.54
CA LEU A 206 7.80 -16.44 27.71
C LEU A 206 7.97 -15.19 26.84
N PHE A 207 7.46 -15.22 25.61
CA PHE A 207 7.52 -14.11 24.66
C PHE A 207 6.78 -12.87 25.15
N ILE A 208 5.60 -13.03 25.78
CA ILE A 208 4.89 -11.89 26.38
C ILE A 208 5.56 -11.43 27.70
N GLY A 209 6.51 -12.18 28.25
CA GLY A 209 7.24 -11.85 29.48
C GLY A 209 6.70 -12.52 30.74
N GLY A 210 5.85 -13.54 30.61
CA GLY A 210 5.32 -14.29 31.75
C GLY A 210 6.35 -15.22 32.38
N ASN A 211 6.22 -15.45 33.69
CA ASN A 211 7.06 -16.37 34.44
C ASN A 211 6.17 -17.35 35.22
N THR A 212 6.12 -18.62 34.82
CA THR A 212 5.27 -19.63 35.48
C THR A 212 5.96 -21.00 35.43
N SER A 213 5.64 -21.85 36.40
CA SER A 213 6.16 -23.21 36.47
C SER A 213 5.86 -24.01 35.20
N GLN A 214 6.86 -24.74 34.69
CA GLN A 214 6.76 -25.56 33.49
C GLN A 214 5.63 -26.60 33.55
N THR A 215 5.30 -27.11 34.74
CA THR A 215 4.23 -28.09 34.96
C THR A 215 2.86 -27.54 34.55
N VAL A 216 2.54 -26.31 34.96
CA VAL A 216 1.28 -25.62 34.61
C VAL A 216 1.22 -25.32 33.11
N LEU A 217 2.34 -24.86 32.52
CA LEU A 217 2.39 -24.58 31.08
C LEU A 217 2.18 -25.84 30.23
N ASN A 218 2.75 -26.98 30.64
CA ASN A 218 2.56 -28.25 29.94
C ASN A 218 1.10 -28.72 29.99
N GLU A 219 0.41 -28.49 31.11
CA GLU A 219 -1.01 -28.82 31.23
C GLU A 219 -1.86 -27.98 30.26
N ILE A 220 -1.58 -26.68 30.19
CA ILE A 220 -2.32 -25.74 29.32
C ILE A 220 -2.03 -25.99 27.84
N ASP A 221 -0.80 -26.37 27.47
CA ASP A 221 -0.40 -26.61 26.07
C ASP A 221 -1.25 -27.70 25.40
N THR A 222 -1.72 -28.67 26.18
CA THR A 222 -2.59 -29.73 25.67
C THR A 222 -4.02 -29.28 25.40
N LYS A 223 -4.45 -28.15 25.99
CA LYS A 223 -5.83 -27.68 25.99
C LYS A 223 -6.06 -26.50 25.05
N ILE A 224 -5.04 -25.69 24.77
CA ILE A 224 -5.14 -24.53 23.88
C ILE A 224 -4.64 -24.91 22.48
N PRO A 225 -5.43 -24.71 21.42
CA PRO A 225 -4.97 -24.97 20.06
C PRO A 225 -3.75 -24.10 19.71
N ARG A 226 -2.70 -24.71 19.14
CA ARG A 226 -1.50 -23.99 18.68
C ARG A 226 -1.79 -22.85 17.71
N ALA A 227 -2.88 -22.98 16.94
CA ALA A 227 -3.33 -21.92 16.04
C ALA A 227 -3.63 -20.61 16.79
N SER A 228 -4.15 -20.67 18.02
CA SER A 228 -4.50 -19.49 18.81
C SER A 228 -3.30 -18.64 19.21
N THR A 229 -2.15 -19.26 19.46
CA THR A 229 -0.91 -18.54 19.83
C THR A 229 -0.18 -17.98 18.61
N ILE A 230 -0.19 -18.71 17.50
CA ILE A 230 0.56 -18.34 16.28
C ILE A 230 -0.17 -17.30 15.42
N LEU A 231 -1.51 -17.34 15.41
CA LEU A 231 -2.33 -16.54 14.50
C LEU A 231 -2.16 -15.02 14.70
N PRO A 232 -2.02 -14.49 15.93
CA PRO A 232 -1.65 -13.09 16.14
C PRO A 232 -0.41 -12.66 15.36
N SER A 233 0.70 -13.41 15.45
CA SER A 233 1.95 -13.06 14.78
C SER A 233 1.84 -13.17 13.27
N LEU A 234 1.13 -14.19 12.76
CA LEU A 234 0.82 -14.31 11.33
C LEU A 234 -0.01 -13.14 10.83
N LEU A 235 -1.06 -12.75 11.56
CA LEU A 235 -1.90 -11.63 11.17
C LEU A 235 -1.11 -10.33 11.16
N MET A 236 -0.29 -10.07 12.18
CA MET A 236 0.53 -8.87 12.26
C MET A 236 1.56 -8.82 11.12
N THR A 237 2.22 -9.95 10.84
CA THR A 237 3.15 -10.07 9.69
C THR A 237 2.43 -9.80 8.37
N ALA A 238 1.26 -10.38 8.15
CA ALA A 238 0.50 -10.18 6.92
C ALA A 238 -0.04 -8.75 6.77
N ALA A 239 -0.54 -8.16 7.87
CA ALA A 239 -1.08 -6.81 7.91
C ALA A 239 0.00 -5.76 7.61
N PHE A 240 1.17 -5.86 8.25
CA PHE A 240 2.29 -4.96 8.00
C PHE A 240 3.05 -5.27 6.71
N GLY A 241 3.00 -6.51 6.23
CA GLY A 241 3.40 -6.85 4.86
C GLY A 241 2.42 -6.38 3.79
N ARG A 242 1.33 -5.69 4.19
CA ARG A 242 0.20 -5.20 3.37
C ARG A 242 -0.40 -6.23 2.43
N PHE A 243 -0.20 -7.52 2.71
CA PHE A 243 -0.28 -8.61 1.72
C PHE A 243 0.63 -8.31 0.51
N PHE A 244 1.69 -9.10 0.32
CA PHE A 244 2.73 -8.93 -0.71
C PHE A 244 2.26 -8.46 -2.10
N ILE A 245 1.04 -8.85 -2.51
CA ILE A 245 0.39 -8.41 -3.75
C ILE A 245 0.20 -6.88 -3.80
N VAL A 246 -0.31 -6.25 -2.73
CA VAL A 246 -0.51 -4.79 -2.66
C VAL A 246 0.83 -4.06 -2.76
N TRP A 247 1.85 -4.60 -2.10
CA TRP A 247 3.22 -4.09 -2.15
C TRP A 247 3.75 -4.07 -3.60
N CYS A 248 3.58 -5.17 -4.35
CA CYS A 248 3.95 -5.26 -5.76
C CYS A 248 3.17 -4.28 -6.65
N ILE A 249 1.86 -4.10 -6.42
CA ILE A 249 1.05 -3.12 -7.16
C ILE A 249 1.59 -1.71 -6.94
N ASN A 250 1.89 -1.33 -5.69
CA ASN A 250 2.43 -0.02 -5.38
C ASN A 250 3.79 0.22 -6.07
N LEU A 251 4.65 -0.80 -6.11
CA LEU A 251 5.94 -0.71 -6.81
C LEU A 251 5.77 -0.54 -8.34
N CYS A 252 4.78 -1.20 -8.95
CA CYS A 252 4.47 -0.97 -10.37
C CYS A 252 3.96 0.46 -10.62
N LEU A 253 3.11 0.99 -9.73
CA LEU A 253 2.59 2.37 -9.83
C LEU A 253 3.68 3.42 -9.62
N PHE A 254 4.67 3.14 -8.77
CA PHE A 254 5.85 3.99 -8.58
C PHE A 254 6.52 4.37 -9.90
N PHE A 255 6.92 3.38 -10.69
CA PHE A 255 7.61 3.63 -11.96
C PHE A 255 6.74 4.44 -12.94
N ARG A 256 5.43 4.19 -12.95
CA ARG A 256 4.48 4.91 -13.80
C ARG A 256 4.34 6.38 -13.39
N ILE A 257 4.25 6.66 -12.09
CA ILE A 257 4.10 8.04 -11.60
C ILE A 257 5.39 8.83 -11.77
N VAL A 258 6.55 8.21 -11.52
CA VAL A 258 7.84 8.88 -11.77
C VAL A 258 7.97 9.25 -13.24
N GLN A 259 7.62 8.34 -14.16
CA GLN A 259 7.62 8.63 -15.58
C GLN A 259 6.64 9.76 -15.95
N ALA A 260 5.42 9.74 -15.41
CA ALA A 260 4.44 10.79 -15.63
C ALA A 260 4.91 12.16 -15.12
N GLY A 261 5.53 12.20 -13.94
CA GLY A 261 6.08 13.42 -13.35
C GLY A 261 7.24 14.00 -14.15
N VAL A 262 8.16 13.17 -14.63
CA VAL A 262 9.27 13.61 -15.51
C VAL A 262 8.72 14.18 -16.82
N ASN A 263 7.80 13.46 -17.48
CA ASN A 263 7.16 13.92 -18.71
C ASN A 263 6.45 15.28 -18.52
N ALA A 264 5.78 15.48 -17.38
CA ALA A 264 5.09 16.73 -17.05
C ALA A 264 6.06 17.89 -16.77
N ALA A 265 7.25 17.61 -16.23
CA ALA A 265 8.28 18.59 -15.96
C ALA A 265 9.02 19.05 -17.24
N GLU A 266 9.30 18.12 -18.16
CA GLU A 266 10.02 18.40 -19.41
C GLU A 266 9.24 19.32 -20.36
N GLU A 267 7.91 19.20 -20.41
CA GLU A 267 7.05 19.95 -21.35
C GLU A 267 7.16 21.49 -21.20
N PHE A 268 7.69 22.00 -20.08
CA PHE A 268 7.95 23.43 -19.90
C PHE A 268 9.18 23.95 -20.65
N SER A 269 10.15 23.09 -20.95
CA SER A 269 11.40 23.53 -21.59
C SER A 269 11.22 23.88 -23.07
N ASP A 270 10.17 23.37 -23.71
CA ASP A 270 9.94 23.55 -25.16
C ASP A 270 9.26 24.89 -25.51
N ASP A 271 8.55 25.52 -24.58
CA ASP A 271 7.80 26.77 -24.84
C ASP A 271 8.70 28.02 -24.83
N ASP A 272 9.82 28.02 -24.09
CA ASP A 272 10.72 29.17 -23.98
C ASP A 272 11.51 29.45 -25.28
N ASP A 273 11.86 28.41 -26.04
CA ASP A 273 12.62 28.54 -27.29
C ASP A 273 11.82 29.21 -28.43
N LEU A 274 10.48 29.16 -28.39
CA LEU A 274 9.63 29.74 -29.44
C LEU A 274 9.46 31.27 -29.30
N SER A 275 9.53 31.79 -28.07
CA SER A 275 9.34 33.21 -27.79
C SER A 275 10.53 34.07 -28.24
N THR A 276 11.75 33.54 -28.18
CA THR A 276 12.99 34.30 -28.42
C THR A 276 13.25 34.62 -29.90
N ASN A 277 12.70 33.84 -30.83
CA ASN A 277 12.91 34.06 -32.27
C ASN A 277 11.92 35.06 -32.90
N THR A 278 10.77 35.33 -32.26
CA THR A 278 9.76 36.23 -32.85
C THR A 278 10.13 37.71 -32.67
N SER A 279 10.97 38.06 -31.70
CA SER A 279 11.43 39.44 -31.48
C SER A 279 12.60 39.86 -32.39
N ARG A 280 13.22 38.94 -33.15
CA ARG A 280 14.35 39.27 -34.04
C ARG A 280 13.95 39.63 -35.48
N THR A 281 12.70 39.37 -35.88
CA THR A 281 12.27 39.56 -37.28
C THR A 281 11.62 40.91 -37.59
N ASN A 282 11.45 41.81 -36.60
CA ASN A 282 10.75 43.08 -36.81
C ASN A 282 11.58 44.35 -36.57
N ARG A 283 12.93 44.26 -36.61
CA ARG A 283 13.83 45.42 -36.46
C ARG A 283 14.48 45.93 -37.75
N ASN A 284 14.07 45.41 -38.91
CA ASN A 284 14.64 45.81 -40.22
C ASN A 284 13.65 46.52 -41.18
N SER A 285 12.47 46.95 -40.74
CA SER A 285 11.51 47.68 -41.60
C SER A 285 11.29 49.12 -41.16
N THR A 286 12.35 49.92 -41.10
CA THR A 286 12.29 51.38 -41.34
C THR A 286 13.69 51.84 -41.71
N ASN A 287 13.98 51.92 -43.01
CA ASN A 287 14.89 52.87 -43.65
C ASN A 287 14.96 52.57 -45.17
N ASP A 288 13.89 52.88 -45.90
CA ASP A 288 13.96 53.08 -47.36
C ASP A 288 13.28 54.40 -47.70
N ALA A 289 14.07 55.48 -47.57
CA ALA A 289 13.82 56.76 -48.20
C ALA A 289 15.18 57.42 -48.51
N ASN A 290 15.79 57.05 -49.64
CA ASN A 290 16.70 57.90 -50.45
C ASN A 290 17.17 57.10 -51.67
N ILE A 291 16.69 57.40 -52.88
CA ILE A 291 17.30 58.36 -53.83
C ILE A 291 18.77 58.04 -54.12
N GLY A 292 18.98 57.42 -55.29
CA GLY A 292 20.00 57.80 -56.26
C GLY A 292 21.47 57.58 -55.91
N GLY A 293 22.17 56.82 -56.77
CA GLY A 293 23.60 57.05 -56.98
C GLY A 293 24.46 55.79 -56.94
N SER A 294 24.87 55.39 -58.14
CA SER A 294 25.98 54.49 -58.45
C SER A 294 27.25 54.80 -57.65
N HIS A 295 27.80 53.83 -56.91
CA HIS A 295 29.11 53.22 -57.16
C HIS A 295 29.63 52.39 -55.98
N ASN A 296 30.11 51.20 -56.35
CA ASN A 296 31.27 50.46 -55.85
C ASN A 296 31.39 49.99 -54.39
N PHE A 297 31.72 48.70 -54.34
CA PHE A 297 32.68 48.07 -53.42
C PHE A 297 32.20 47.81 -51.99
N GLN A 298 31.82 46.55 -51.73
CA GLN A 298 32.13 45.92 -50.45
C GLN A 298 32.14 44.39 -50.53
N VAL A 299 33.35 43.87 -50.34
CA VAL A 299 33.77 42.59 -49.73
C VAL A 299 32.63 41.61 -49.38
N GLN A 300 32.59 40.50 -50.12
CA GLN A 300 31.98 39.24 -49.66
C GLN A 300 32.76 38.70 -48.45
N THR A 301 32.25 38.92 -47.24
CA THR A 301 32.48 37.98 -46.14
C THR A 301 31.35 36.96 -46.13
N THR A 302 31.64 35.80 -46.70
CA THR A 302 30.83 34.58 -46.58
C THR A 302 30.86 34.13 -45.12
N GLN A 303 29.96 34.68 -44.29
CA GLN A 303 29.71 34.10 -42.98
C GLN A 303 28.84 32.85 -43.17
N VAL A 304 29.52 31.73 -43.38
CA VAL A 304 28.93 30.38 -43.33
C VAL A 304 28.49 30.16 -41.89
N ASN A 305 27.25 30.53 -41.58
CA ASN A 305 26.62 30.18 -40.32
C ASN A 305 26.11 28.73 -40.41
N ARG A 306 27.06 27.79 -40.47
CA ARG A 306 26.81 26.39 -40.17
C ARG A 306 26.88 26.23 -38.66
N SER A 307 25.74 26.41 -37.99
CA SER A 307 25.50 25.85 -36.66
C SER A 307 25.37 24.33 -36.77
N HIS A 308 26.52 23.68 -36.99
CA HIS A 308 26.71 22.26 -36.69
C HIS A 308 26.52 22.08 -35.18
N ARG A 309 25.32 21.66 -34.77
CA ARG A 309 25.16 20.97 -33.48
C ARG A 309 25.83 19.61 -33.65
N ARG A 310 27.13 19.54 -33.32
CA ARG A 310 27.86 18.29 -33.12
C ARG A 310 27.17 17.51 -32.01
N VAL A 311 26.26 16.62 -32.37
CA VAL A 311 26.01 15.43 -31.56
C VAL A 311 27.26 14.58 -31.74
N ARG A 312 28.16 14.58 -30.74
CA ARG A 312 29.17 13.53 -30.61
C ARG A 312 28.40 12.23 -30.37
N ARG A 313 28.08 11.52 -31.44
CA ARG A 313 27.81 10.10 -31.36
C ARG A 313 29.18 9.43 -31.19
N ILE A 314 29.47 9.00 -29.97
CA ILE A 314 30.57 8.08 -29.70
C ILE A 314 30.04 6.71 -30.15
N GLU A 315 30.33 6.33 -31.39
CA GLU A 315 30.27 4.93 -31.82
C GLU A 315 31.54 4.26 -31.29
N ILE A 316 31.40 3.53 -30.18
CA ILE A 316 32.40 2.56 -29.75
C ILE A 316 32.23 1.37 -30.70
N TYR A 317 33.09 1.30 -31.70
CA TYR A 317 33.25 0.14 -32.57
C TYR A 317 34.09 -0.88 -31.77
N SER A 318 33.45 -1.90 -31.24
CA SER A 318 34.13 -3.09 -30.74
C SER A 318 34.17 -4.11 -31.88
N ASP A 319 35.31 -4.20 -32.53
CA ASP A 319 35.66 -5.33 -33.40
C ASP A 319 35.79 -6.58 -32.53
N THR A 320 34.91 -7.54 -32.76
CA THR A 320 35.16 -8.96 -32.42
C THR A 320 34.77 -9.76 -33.65
N GLU A 321 35.80 -10.28 -34.31
CA GLU A 321 35.77 -11.35 -35.28
C GLU A 321 35.29 -12.65 -34.60
N GLU A 322 34.38 -13.37 -35.26
CA GLU A 322 34.15 -14.83 -35.26
C GLU A 322 32.85 -15.04 -36.07
N GLU A 323 32.94 -15.32 -37.36
CA GLU A 323 33.14 -16.63 -38.00
C GLU A 323 31.93 -17.58 -37.84
N GLU A 324 31.35 -17.89 -39.01
CA GLU A 324 30.52 -19.04 -39.40
C GLU A 324 29.38 -19.54 -38.48
N ASP A 325 28.12 -19.45 -38.95
CA ASP A 325 27.56 -20.62 -39.65
C ASP A 325 26.25 -20.34 -40.40
N ALA A 326 26.11 -21.01 -41.53
CA ALA A 326 25.04 -20.87 -42.51
C ALA A 326 23.86 -21.83 -42.24
N LYS A 327 22.63 -21.41 -42.60
CA LYS A 327 21.60 -22.15 -43.36
C LYS A 327 20.22 -21.47 -43.21
N GLU A 328 19.69 -20.89 -44.28
CA GLU A 328 18.83 -21.56 -45.27
C GLU A 328 17.33 -21.51 -44.89
N LYS A 329 16.62 -20.51 -45.41
CA LYS A 329 15.43 -20.74 -46.25
C LYS A 329 14.91 -19.44 -46.85
N GLN A 330 15.36 -19.24 -48.09
CA GLN A 330 14.81 -18.36 -49.09
C GLN A 330 13.67 -19.12 -49.79
N SER A 331 12.46 -18.57 -49.82
CA SER A 331 11.48 -18.93 -50.84
C SER A 331 10.37 -17.87 -50.95
N ASP A 332 10.47 -17.10 -52.04
CA ASP A 332 9.38 -16.71 -52.94
C ASP A 332 8.19 -15.89 -52.39
N ARG A 333 7.63 -14.90 -53.08
CA ARG A 333 7.83 -14.39 -54.44
C ARG A 333 7.14 -13.03 -54.55
N ARG A 334 7.88 -12.08 -55.10
CA ARG A 334 7.54 -11.12 -56.16
C ARG A 334 6.06 -10.75 -56.43
N HIS A 335 5.92 -9.44 -56.67
CA HIS A 335 5.20 -8.76 -57.77
C HIS A 335 3.76 -8.26 -57.53
N SER A 336 3.64 -6.94 -57.38
CA SER A 336 2.99 -6.04 -58.37
C SER A 336 3.29 -4.59 -57.99
N ARG A 337 4.16 -3.89 -58.71
CA ARG A 337 3.86 -2.95 -59.82
C ARG A 337 2.84 -1.85 -59.48
N ARG A 338 3.40 -0.63 -59.40
CA ARG A 338 2.93 0.66 -59.95
C ARG A 338 1.44 0.98 -59.86
N LEU A 339 1.13 2.08 -59.17
CA LEU A 339 0.30 3.15 -59.73
C LEU A 339 0.66 4.49 -59.08
N SER A 340 1.26 5.35 -59.88
CA SER A 340 1.45 6.77 -59.63
C SER A 340 0.09 7.47 -59.63
N ARG A 341 -0.24 8.28 -58.61
CA ARG A 341 -1.23 9.35 -58.71
C ARG A 341 -0.97 10.47 -57.69
N PRO A 342 -1.45 11.70 -57.97
CA PRO A 342 -0.75 12.93 -57.66
C PRO A 342 -1.10 13.52 -56.29
N ARG A 343 -0.23 14.45 -55.88
CA ARG A 343 -0.49 15.50 -54.88
C ARG A 343 -1.89 16.10 -55.08
N GLN A 344 -2.75 15.97 -54.08
CA GLN A 344 -3.80 16.94 -53.79
C GLN A 344 -3.59 17.46 -52.37
N SER A 345 -3.13 18.71 -52.31
CA SER A 345 -3.22 19.58 -51.16
C SER A 345 -4.70 19.84 -50.90
N ASP A 346 -5.24 19.31 -49.80
CA ASP A 346 -6.54 19.76 -49.32
C ASP A 346 -6.62 19.78 -47.78
N GLY A 347 -6.45 20.99 -47.26
CA GLY A 347 -7.18 21.59 -46.14
C GLY A 347 -7.59 20.71 -44.94
N GLY A 348 -6.76 20.74 -43.89
CA GLY A 348 -7.09 21.39 -42.60
C GLY A 348 -8.32 21.00 -41.78
N ARG A 349 -9.22 20.09 -42.18
CA ARG A 349 -10.49 19.85 -41.44
C ARG A 349 -10.91 18.40 -41.18
N ARG A 350 -10.17 17.39 -41.67
CA ARG A 350 -10.51 15.96 -41.48
C ARG A 350 -9.91 15.29 -40.25
N ASN A 351 -8.93 15.90 -39.57
CA ASN A 351 -8.28 15.28 -38.41
C ASN A 351 -9.13 15.33 -37.13
N THR A 352 -10.08 16.26 -37.02
CA THR A 352 -10.92 16.44 -35.83
C THR A 352 -12.01 15.36 -35.73
N ILE A 353 -12.57 14.91 -36.87
CA ILE A 353 -13.65 13.90 -36.90
C ILE A 353 -13.12 12.47 -36.67
N LYS A 354 -11.89 12.17 -37.09
CA LYS A 354 -11.25 10.88 -36.76
C LYS A 354 -10.85 10.78 -35.27
N GLN A 355 -10.51 11.88 -34.61
CA GLN A 355 -10.21 11.87 -33.18
C GLN A 355 -11.46 11.65 -32.29
N LEU A 356 -12.61 12.24 -32.66
CA LEU A 356 -13.87 12.04 -31.93
C LEU A 356 -14.37 10.57 -31.99
N ARG A 357 -14.16 9.88 -33.12
CA ARG A 357 -14.59 8.47 -33.28
C ARG A 357 -13.67 7.46 -32.57
N CYS A 358 -12.42 7.82 -32.30
CA CYS A 358 -11.49 6.98 -31.52
C CYS A 358 -11.74 7.12 -30.01
N MET A 359 -12.15 8.31 -29.55
CA MET A 359 -12.53 8.57 -28.16
C MET A 359 -13.83 7.84 -27.74
N GLN A 360 -14.83 7.71 -28.60
CA GLN A 360 -16.08 7.03 -28.25
C GLN A 360 -15.97 5.50 -28.11
N ASN A 361 -15.04 4.86 -28.84
CA ASN A 361 -14.90 3.40 -28.78
C ASN A 361 -14.01 2.90 -27.62
N LEU A 362 -13.15 3.75 -27.04
CA LEU A 362 -12.26 3.37 -25.94
C LEU A 362 -12.91 3.52 -24.55
N THR A 363 -13.92 4.39 -24.40
CA THR A 363 -14.60 4.62 -23.12
C THR A 363 -15.57 3.49 -22.73
N ILE A 364 -16.00 2.65 -23.68
CA ILE A 364 -17.02 1.62 -23.43
C ILE A 364 -16.41 0.22 -23.20
N SER A 365 -15.25 -0.10 -23.79
CA SER A 365 -14.73 -1.48 -23.76
C SER A 365 -13.64 -1.76 -22.71
N GLY A 366 -12.86 -0.77 -22.27
CA GLY A 366 -11.68 -1.04 -21.43
C GLY A 366 -11.88 -0.86 -19.92
N GLY A 367 -12.69 0.13 -19.52
CA GLY A 367 -12.88 0.46 -18.10
C GLY A 367 -13.81 -0.51 -17.36
N TYR A 368 -14.85 -1.01 -18.03
CA TYR A 368 -15.81 -1.93 -17.44
C TYR A 368 -15.19 -3.29 -17.12
N GLU A 369 -14.26 -3.80 -17.94
CA GLU A 369 -13.69 -5.12 -17.72
C GLU A 369 -12.75 -5.16 -16.51
N VAL A 370 -11.98 -4.09 -16.27
CA VAL A 370 -11.05 -3.98 -15.14
C VAL A 370 -11.80 -3.77 -13.83
N ILE A 371 -12.84 -2.92 -13.82
CA ILE A 371 -13.69 -2.70 -12.64
C ILE A 371 -14.50 -3.96 -12.31
N HIS A 372 -15.03 -4.66 -13.33
CA HIS A 372 -15.79 -5.90 -13.12
C HIS A 372 -14.90 -7.06 -12.65
N ARG A 373 -13.66 -7.18 -13.16
CA ARG A 373 -12.68 -8.16 -12.64
C ARG A 373 -12.24 -7.82 -11.21
N GLY A 374 -12.06 -6.54 -10.88
CA GLY A 374 -11.75 -6.09 -9.52
C GLY A 374 -12.88 -6.35 -8.52
N MET A 375 -14.14 -6.09 -8.90
CA MET A 375 -15.31 -6.37 -8.06
C MET A 375 -15.52 -7.88 -7.86
N ASN A 376 -15.32 -8.70 -8.91
CA ASN A 376 -15.41 -10.15 -8.78
C ASN A 376 -14.31 -10.74 -7.87
N LEU A 377 -13.11 -10.16 -7.86
CA LEU A 377 -12.05 -10.55 -6.94
C LEU A 377 -12.40 -10.20 -5.49
N ALA A 378 -12.95 -9.01 -5.25
CA ALA A 378 -13.39 -8.58 -3.90
C ALA A 378 -14.56 -9.44 -3.37
N ILE A 379 -15.51 -9.81 -4.24
CA ILE A 379 -16.61 -10.73 -3.90
C ILE A 379 -16.06 -12.14 -3.62
N GLY A 380 -15.07 -12.59 -4.40
CA GLY A 380 -14.38 -13.87 -4.18
C GLY A 380 -13.65 -13.93 -2.83
N ILE A 381 -12.95 -12.86 -2.45
CA ILE A 381 -12.27 -12.76 -1.14
C ILE A 381 -13.30 -12.79 0.00
N ARG A 382 -14.43 -12.09 -0.14
CA ARG A 382 -15.52 -12.11 0.86
C ARG A 382 -16.13 -13.51 1.02
N TRP A 383 -16.25 -14.27 -0.06
CA TRP A 383 -16.72 -15.66 -0.03
C TRP A 383 -15.71 -16.62 0.59
N SER A 384 -14.42 -16.49 0.28
CA SER A 384 -13.37 -17.29 0.91
C SER A 384 -13.26 -17.03 2.41
N LEU A 385 -13.37 -15.77 2.87
CA LEU A 385 -13.37 -15.43 4.29
C LEU A 385 -14.60 -15.98 5.04
N LYS A 386 -15.79 -15.97 4.41
CA LYS A 386 -16.97 -16.63 4.98
C LYS A 386 -16.82 -18.15 5.05
N LYS A 387 -16.20 -18.77 4.04
CA LYS A 387 -15.98 -20.22 4.02
C LYS A 387 -14.95 -20.65 5.07
N PHE A 388 -13.91 -19.84 5.28
CA PHE A 388 -12.93 -20.03 6.34
C PHE A 388 -13.56 -19.91 7.74
N ALA A 389 -14.44 -18.94 7.95
CA ALA A 389 -15.15 -18.76 9.23
C ALA A 389 -16.12 -19.92 9.57
N VAL A 390 -16.63 -20.65 8.57
CA VAL A 390 -17.53 -21.80 8.76
C VAL A 390 -16.75 -23.11 8.97
N THR A 391 -15.49 -23.20 8.55
CA THR A 391 -14.66 -24.40 8.75
C THR A 391 -13.93 -24.41 10.10
N THR A 392 -13.91 -23.28 10.81
CA THR A 392 -13.34 -23.19 12.17
C THR A 392 -14.36 -23.38 13.28
N SER A 393 -15.62 -23.69 12.96
CA SER A 393 -16.70 -23.91 13.93
C SER A 393 -17.15 -25.37 14.05
N SER A 394 -16.28 -26.32 13.66
CA SER A 394 -16.54 -27.77 13.74
C SER A 394 -15.45 -28.48 14.51
#